data_AF-A0A9Q0ZCN1-F1
#
_entry.id   AF-A0A9Q0ZCN1-F1
#
_cell.length_a   1.000
_cell.length_b   1.000
_cell.length_c   1.000
_cell.angle_alpha   90.00
_cell.angle_beta   90.00
_cell.angle_gamma   90.00
#
_symmetry.space_group_name_H-M   'P 1'
#
loop_
_entity.id
_entity.type
_entity.pdbx_description
1 polymer ?
#
loop_
_entity_poly.entity_id
_entity_poly.type
_entity_poly.pdbx_seq_one_letter_code
_entity_poly.pdbx_strand_id
1 'polypeptide(L)'
;MGLKTAQKLFDGILHSILHAPMSFFDTTPSGRILSRASSDQTNIDIFLPFMLALTIAMYISVLAIVIIICQYTWPTVFLVIPLGWLNFWYRGYFLATSRELTRLDSITKAPVIHHFSESISGVMTIRSFSKQDSFCQENVNRVNANLRMDFHNNGSNEWLGLRLEMIGSLILCASAMFLILLPSSIVRPENVGLSLSYGLSLNSVLFWSIYFSCFVENRMVSVERIKQFTSISSEAAWKIKDRVLPPNWPANGNVDLKDLQVRYRPNTPLVLKGITLSIPGGR
;
A
#
# COMPACT_ATOMS: atom_id res chain seq x y z
N MET A 1 -0.17 -19.70 0.16
CA MET A 1 -0.09 -18.78 -0.99
C MET A 1 0.57 -17.46 -0.60
N GLY A 2 0.08 -16.72 0.41
CA GLY A 2 0.67 -15.44 0.86
C GLY A 2 2.18 -15.50 1.12
N LEU A 3 2.65 -16.47 1.91
CA LEU A 3 4.08 -16.66 2.21
C LEU A 3 4.97 -16.84 0.96
N LYS A 4 4.52 -17.63 -0.02
CA LYS A 4 5.28 -17.86 -1.26
C LYS A 4 5.42 -16.59 -2.08
N THR A 5 4.34 -15.79 -2.16
CA THR A 5 4.35 -14.51 -2.87
C THR A 5 5.25 -13.49 -2.17
N ALA A 6 5.15 -13.40 -0.85
CA ALA A 6 6.01 -12.58 0.01
C ALA A 6 7.50 -12.88 -0.20
N GLN A 7 7.88 -14.17 -0.14
CA GLN A 7 9.25 -14.61 -0.38
C GLN A 7 9.73 -14.25 -1.78
N LYS A 8 8.93 -14.52 -2.82
CA LYS A 8 9.29 -14.20 -4.20
C LYS A 8 9.50 -12.69 -4.43
N LEU A 9 8.70 -11.86 -3.78
CA LEU A 9 8.85 -10.39 -3.85
C LEU A 9 10.10 -9.93 -3.10
N PHE A 10 10.35 -10.49 -1.91
CA PHE A 10 11.55 -10.17 -1.13
C PHE A 10 12.83 -10.57 -1.87
N ASP A 11 12.88 -11.81 -2.40
CA ASP A 11 14.00 -12.31 -3.20
C ASP A 11 14.21 -11.45 -4.44
N GLY A 12 13.11 -11.03 -5.09
CA GLY A 12 13.16 -10.14 -6.25
C GLY A 12 13.75 -8.77 -5.93
N ILE A 13 13.34 -8.16 -4.81
CA ILE A 13 13.94 -6.90 -4.32
C ILE A 13 15.42 -7.09 -4.01
N LEU A 14 15.76 -8.12 -3.24
CA LEU A 14 17.12 -8.38 -2.81
C LEU A 14 18.05 -8.58 -4.01
N HIS A 15 17.63 -9.42 -4.95
CA HIS A 15 18.36 -9.66 -6.19
C HIS A 15 18.56 -8.37 -6.99
N SER A 16 17.50 -7.57 -7.15
CA SER A 16 17.57 -6.33 -7.93
C SER A 16 18.42 -5.25 -7.27
N ILE A 17 18.40 -5.14 -5.93
CA ILE A 17 19.22 -4.17 -5.19
C ILE A 17 20.70 -4.57 -5.24
N LEU A 18 21.02 -5.86 -5.06
CA LEU A 18 22.40 -6.34 -5.08
C LEU A 18 23.06 -6.21 -6.46
N HIS A 19 22.27 -6.16 -7.53
CA HIS A 19 22.73 -5.91 -8.89
C HIS A 19 22.55 -4.46 -9.33
N ALA A 20 22.09 -3.55 -8.48
CA ALA A 20 21.86 -2.16 -8.85
C ALA A 20 23.20 -1.38 -8.94
N PRO A 21 23.33 -0.41 -9.86
CA PRO A 21 24.53 0.39 -9.99
C PRO A 21 24.78 1.30 -8.80
N MET A 22 26.04 1.66 -8.53
CA MET A 22 26.36 2.59 -7.45
C MET A 22 25.60 3.94 -7.56
N SER A 23 25.33 4.39 -8.79
CA SER A 23 24.52 5.59 -9.05
C SER A 23 23.10 5.53 -8.49
N PHE A 24 22.51 4.33 -8.36
CA PHE A 24 21.23 4.13 -7.70
C PHE A 24 21.31 4.45 -6.21
N PHE A 25 22.39 4.01 -5.53
CA PHE A 25 22.60 4.27 -4.11
C PHE A 25 22.95 5.73 -3.81
N ASP A 26 23.64 6.40 -4.73
CA ASP A 26 23.93 7.84 -4.61
C ASP A 26 22.69 8.72 -4.76
N THR A 27 21.70 8.26 -5.55
CA THR A 27 20.46 9.01 -5.82
C THR A 27 19.30 8.64 -4.90
N THR A 28 19.33 7.43 -4.33
CA THR A 28 18.25 6.90 -3.52
C THR A 28 18.65 6.88 -2.05
N PRO A 29 17.96 7.63 -1.17
CA PRO A 29 18.26 7.61 0.26
C PRO A 29 18.12 6.19 0.84
N SER A 30 19.06 5.79 1.69
CA SER A 30 19.07 4.49 2.37
C SER A 30 17.77 4.21 3.14
N GLY A 31 17.18 5.24 3.77
CA GLY A 31 15.89 5.13 4.45
C GLY A 31 14.74 4.74 3.53
N ARG A 32 14.77 5.13 2.24
CA ARG A 32 13.77 4.70 1.27
C ARG A 32 13.92 3.21 0.96
N ILE A 33 15.14 2.73 0.74
CA ILE A 33 15.44 1.31 0.49
C ILE A 33 14.98 0.46 1.68
N LEU A 34 15.34 0.89 2.90
CA LEU A 34 14.94 0.21 4.13
C LEU A 34 13.41 0.17 4.31
N SER A 35 12.71 1.27 4.00
CA SER A 35 11.24 1.30 4.10
C SER A 35 10.55 0.29 3.17
N ARG A 36 11.15 0.01 2.00
CA ARG A 36 10.64 -1.00 1.06
C ARG A 36 10.90 -2.42 1.55
N ALA A 37 12.11 -2.70 2.02
CA ALA A 37 12.50 -4.02 2.51
C ALA A 37 11.89 -4.37 3.88
N SER A 38 11.46 -3.36 4.66
CA SER A 38 10.88 -3.54 6.00
C SER A 38 9.39 -3.23 6.02
N SER A 39 8.98 -1.95 6.04
CA SER A 39 7.58 -1.57 6.27
C SER A 39 6.62 -2.02 5.16
N ASP A 40 7.05 -1.97 3.91
CA ASP A 40 6.22 -2.48 2.81
C ASP A 40 6.19 -4.01 2.78
N GLN A 41 7.29 -4.68 3.11
CA GLN A 41 7.36 -6.14 3.22
C GLN A 41 6.47 -6.65 4.37
N THR A 42 6.66 -6.16 5.59
CA THR A 42 5.59 -5.66 6.49
C THR A 42 4.14 -5.95 6.09
N ASN A 43 3.64 -5.02 5.27
CA ASN A 43 2.28 -5.01 4.77
C ASN A 43 1.94 -6.23 3.92
N ILE A 44 2.87 -6.74 3.11
CA ILE A 44 2.66 -7.89 2.22
C ILE A 44 2.66 -9.22 2.98
N ASP A 45 3.48 -9.34 4.02
CA ASP A 45 3.67 -10.59 4.76
C ASP A 45 2.49 -10.88 5.69
N ILE A 46 2.04 -9.86 6.42
CA ILE A 46 1.09 -10.03 7.52
C ILE A 46 -0.28 -9.45 7.17
N PHE A 47 -0.32 -8.16 6.82
CA PHE A 47 -1.58 -7.43 6.73
C PHE A 47 -2.38 -7.77 5.48
N LEU A 48 -1.73 -7.83 4.31
CA LEU A 48 -2.41 -8.06 3.03
C LEU A 48 -3.06 -9.46 2.96
N PRO A 49 -2.41 -10.57 3.36
CA PRO A 49 -3.03 -11.88 3.34
C PRO A 49 -4.22 -11.98 4.31
N PHE A 50 -4.08 -11.39 5.50
CA PHE A 50 -5.15 -11.36 6.50
C PHE A 50 -6.37 -10.58 5.99
N MET A 51 -6.17 -9.36 5.49
CA MET A 51 -7.26 -8.51 4.99
C MET A 51 -7.89 -9.07 3.72
N LEU A 52 -7.10 -9.69 2.85
CA LEU A 52 -7.60 -10.35 1.64
C LEU A 52 -8.45 -11.57 1.98
N ALA A 53 -8.07 -12.37 2.99
CA ALA A 53 -8.89 -13.48 3.47
C ALA A 53 -10.23 -12.99 4.03
N LEU A 54 -10.23 -11.93 4.84
CA LEU A 54 -11.46 -11.31 5.35
C LEU A 54 -12.33 -10.77 4.21
N THR A 55 -11.72 -10.09 3.24
CA THR A 55 -12.42 -9.55 2.06
C THR A 55 -13.13 -10.66 1.27
N ILE A 56 -12.42 -11.75 0.98
CA ILE A 56 -12.99 -12.91 0.27
C ILE A 56 -14.12 -13.54 1.09
N ALA A 57 -13.91 -13.74 2.39
CA ALA A 57 -14.95 -14.29 3.27
C ALA A 57 -16.22 -13.42 3.26
N MET A 58 -16.08 -12.10 3.38
CA MET A 58 -17.21 -11.17 3.32
C MET A 58 -17.91 -11.22 1.96
N TYR A 59 -17.18 -11.24 0.84
CA TYR A 59 -17.80 -11.36 -0.49
C TYR A 59 -18.57 -12.68 -0.67
N ILE A 60 -18.01 -13.80 -0.18
CA ILE A 60 -18.71 -15.09 -0.17
C ILE A 60 -19.98 -15.00 0.67
N SER A 61 -19.94 -14.36 1.84
CA SER A 61 -21.10 -14.16 2.69
C SER A 61 -22.17 -13.29 2.01
N VAL A 62 -21.79 -12.19 1.34
CA VAL A 62 -22.74 -11.38 0.54
C VAL A 62 -23.39 -12.24 -0.54
N LEU A 63 -22.61 -12.98 -1.32
CA LEU A 63 -23.12 -13.86 -2.37
C LEU A 63 -24.07 -14.92 -1.82
N ALA A 64 -23.71 -15.57 -0.71
CA ALA A 64 -24.55 -16.56 -0.06
C ALA A 64 -25.89 -15.96 0.40
N ILE A 65 -25.87 -14.79 1.04
CA ILE A 65 -27.08 -14.10 1.48
C ILE A 65 -27.97 -13.73 0.28
N VAL A 66 -27.37 -13.21 -0.80
CA VAL A 66 -28.11 -12.87 -2.03
C VAL A 66 -28.74 -14.12 -2.65
N ILE A 67 -28.02 -15.25 -2.73
CA ILE A 67 -28.56 -16.52 -3.24
C ILE A 67 -29.75 -17.00 -2.41
N ILE A 68 -29.65 -16.93 -1.07
CA ILE A 68 -30.75 -17.31 -0.17
C ILE A 68 -31.97 -16.40 -0.38
N ILE A 69 -31.77 -15.08 -0.48
CA ILE A 69 -32.86 -14.14 -0.74
C ILE A 69 -33.51 -14.43 -2.10
N CYS A 70 -32.73 -14.68 -3.15
CA CYS A 70 -33.25 -15.03 -4.47
C CYS A 70 -34.09 -16.32 -4.46
N GLN A 71 -33.65 -17.35 -3.73
CA GLN A 71 -34.32 -18.66 -3.71
C GLN A 71 -35.63 -18.64 -2.93
N TYR A 72 -35.64 -18.01 -1.75
CA TYR A 72 -36.79 -18.07 -0.83
C TYR A 72 -37.73 -16.88 -0.94
N THR A 73 -37.23 -15.74 -1.42
CA THR A 73 -37.94 -14.46 -1.48
C THR A 73 -37.63 -13.71 -2.77
N TRP A 74 -37.89 -14.36 -3.91
CA TRP A 74 -37.64 -13.78 -5.24
C TRP A 74 -38.22 -12.35 -5.46
N PRO A 75 -39.37 -11.95 -4.88
CA PRO A 75 -39.92 -10.61 -5.13
C PRO A 75 -39.09 -9.46 -4.56
N THR A 76 -38.30 -9.71 -3.50
CA THR A 76 -37.46 -8.66 -2.87
C THR A 76 -36.14 -8.44 -3.61
N VAL A 77 -35.79 -9.29 -4.59
CA VAL A 77 -34.58 -9.15 -5.40
C VAL A 77 -34.55 -7.81 -6.15
N PHE A 78 -35.71 -7.30 -6.56
CA PHE A 78 -35.81 -5.98 -7.19
C PHE A 78 -35.29 -4.85 -6.29
N LEU A 79 -35.40 -4.99 -4.96
CA LEU A 79 -34.89 -4.02 -3.98
C LEU A 79 -33.39 -4.19 -3.68
N VAL A 80 -32.85 -5.39 -3.91
CA VAL A 80 -31.40 -5.68 -3.73
C VAL A 80 -30.56 -5.08 -4.86
N ILE A 81 -31.10 -4.99 -6.07
CA ILE A 81 -30.42 -4.38 -7.23
C ILE A 81 -30.04 -2.90 -7.00
N PRO A 82 -30.97 -1.99 -6.63
CA PRO A 82 -30.64 -0.60 -6.35
C PRO A 82 -29.74 -0.45 -5.11
N LEU A 83 -29.88 -1.33 -4.10
CA LEU A 83 -28.96 -1.38 -2.97
C LEU A 83 -27.52 -1.62 -3.46
N GLY A 84 -27.31 -2.65 -4.27
CA GLY A 84 -25.99 -2.99 -4.81
C GLY A 84 -25.41 -1.88 -5.69
N TRP A 85 -26.23 -1.29 -6.57
CA TRP A 85 -25.82 -0.16 -7.40
C TRP A 85 -25.37 1.05 -6.59
N LEU A 86 -26.19 1.49 -5.62
CA LEU A 86 -25.86 2.62 -4.75
C LEU A 86 -24.59 2.34 -3.95
N ASN A 87 -24.46 1.15 -3.37
CA ASN A 87 -23.27 0.73 -2.64
C ASN A 87 -22.01 0.77 -3.51
N PHE A 88 -22.09 0.31 -4.76
CA PHE A 88 -20.97 0.34 -5.70
C PHE A 88 -20.57 1.78 -6.06
N TRP A 89 -21.55 2.65 -6.29
CA TRP A 89 -21.31 4.06 -6.56
C TRP A 89 -20.65 4.78 -5.36
N TYR A 90 -21.18 4.58 -4.15
CA TYR A 90 -20.59 5.11 -2.91
C TYR A 90 -19.18 4.59 -2.66
N ARG A 91 -18.92 3.30 -2.92
CA ARG A 91 -17.58 2.71 -2.85
C ARG A 91 -16.59 3.47 -3.74
N GLY A 92 -16.97 3.76 -4.99
CA GLY A 92 -16.10 4.49 -5.92
C GLY A 92 -15.75 5.89 -5.44
N TYR A 93 -16.74 6.64 -4.96
CA TYR A 93 -16.54 7.99 -4.42
C TYR A 93 -15.66 7.99 -3.16
N PHE A 94 -15.92 7.04 -2.25
CA PHE A 94 -15.17 6.91 -1.01
C PHE A 94 -13.72 6.50 -1.26
N LEU A 95 -13.48 5.55 -2.15
CA LEU A 95 -12.13 5.06 -2.46
C LEU A 95 -11.21 6.19 -2.96
N ALA A 96 -11.72 7.05 -3.85
CA ALA A 96 -10.97 8.21 -4.34
C ALA A 96 -10.58 9.15 -3.19
N THR A 97 -11.51 9.40 -2.27
CA THR A 97 -11.33 10.28 -1.12
C THR A 97 -10.38 9.67 -0.07
N SER A 98 -10.63 8.42 0.33
CA SER A 98 -9.85 7.66 1.32
C SER A 98 -8.38 7.54 0.90
N ARG A 99 -8.10 7.34 -0.38
CA ARG A 99 -6.73 7.27 -0.90
C ARG A 99 -5.98 8.59 -0.71
N GLU A 100 -6.61 9.71 -1.01
CA GLU A 100 -5.98 11.03 -0.81
C GLU A 100 -5.81 11.36 0.67
N LEU A 101 -6.78 11.02 1.53
CA LEU A 101 -6.63 11.23 2.97
C LEU A 101 -5.50 10.37 3.56
N THR A 102 -5.40 9.10 3.16
CA THR A 102 -4.30 8.21 3.57
C THR A 102 -2.93 8.74 3.10
N ARG A 103 -2.88 9.35 1.90
CA ARG A 103 -1.67 10.00 1.38
C ARG A 103 -1.30 11.22 2.23
N LEU A 104 -2.26 12.08 2.57
CA LEU A 104 -2.03 13.26 3.40
C LEU A 104 -1.62 12.88 4.83
N ASP A 105 -2.21 11.84 5.42
CA ASP A 105 -1.78 11.30 6.72
C ASP A 105 -0.30 10.87 6.67
N SER A 106 0.08 10.10 5.64
CA SER A 106 1.48 9.68 5.46
C SER A 106 2.45 10.87 5.31
N ILE A 107 2.04 11.93 4.60
CA ILE A 107 2.84 13.14 4.40
C ILE A 107 2.97 13.94 5.70
N THR A 108 1.92 14.07 6.49
CA THR A 108 1.95 14.84 7.75
C THR A 108 2.70 14.12 8.87
N LYS A 109 2.74 12.79 8.83
CA LYS A 109 3.50 11.97 9.80
C LYS A 109 5.02 12.08 9.64
N ALA A 110 5.53 12.22 8.41
CA ALA A 110 6.97 12.24 8.15
C ALA A 110 7.70 13.43 8.85
N PRO A 111 7.20 14.69 8.79
CA PRO A 111 7.79 15.82 9.51
C PRO A 111 7.90 15.64 11.03
N VAL A 112 7.00 14.87 11.65
CA VAL A 112 7.05 14.57 13.10
C VAL A 112 8.27 13.69 13.41
N ILE A 113 8.46 12.62 12.63
CA ILE A 113 9.58 11.69 12.80
C ILE A 113 10.92 12.40 12.51
N HIS A 114 10.97 13.21 11.46
CA HIS A 114 12.17 13.96 11.10
C HIS A 114 12.56 14.97 12.19
N HIS A 115 11.59 15.77 12.68
CA HIS A 115 11.84 16.73 13.75
C HIS A 115 12.36 16.04 15.02
N PHE A 116 11.80 14.87 15.36
CA PHE A 116 12.25 14.09 16.50
C PHE A 116 13.70 13.60 16.34
N SER A 117 14.05 13.05 15.17
CA SER A 117 15.41 12.60 14.87
C SER A 117 16.41 13.76 14.92
N GLU A 118 16.08 14.90 14.33
CA GLU A 118 16.93 16.09 14.32
C GLU A 118 17.13 16.66 15.74
N SER A 119 16.07 16.66 16.55
CA SER A 119 16.13 17.11 17.95
C SER A 119 17.03 16.22 18.80
N ILE A 120 17.06 14.90 18.57
CA ILE A 120 17.96 13.97 19.26
C ILE A 120 19.41 14.23 18.87
N SER A 121 19.70 14.34 17.57
CA SER A 121 21.05 14.61 17.08
C SER A 121 21.57 15.98 17.53
N GLY A 122 20.69 16.99 17.60
CA GLY A 122 21.01 18.36 17.98
C GLY A 122 20.78 18.72 19.46
N VAL A 123 20.54 17.73 20.35
CA VAL A 123 20.08 17.98 21.72
C VAL A 123 21.01 18.89 22.52
N MET A 124 22.33 18.75 22.33
CA MET A 124 23.33 19.59 23.00
C MET A 124 23.24 21.04 22.55
N THR A 125 23.10 21.28 21.25
CA THR A 125 22.93 22.61 20.67
C THR A 125 21.66 23.27 21.19
N ILE A 126 20.52 22.57 21.16
CA ILE A 126 19.23 23.09 21.64
C ILE A 126 19.31 23.51 23.11
N ARG A 127 19.97 22.69 23.94
CA ARG A 127 20.17 22.99 25.36
C ARG A 127 21.14 24.16 25.58
N SER A 128 22.21 24.25 24.79
CA SER A 128 23.20 25.33 24.91
C SER A 128 22.62 26.72 24.59
N PHE A 129 21.64 26.79 23.69
CA PHE A 129 20.96 28.04 23.32
C PHE A 129 19.64 28.26 24.10
N SER A 130 19.30 27.40 25.05
CA SER A 130 18.06 27.45 25.84
C SER A 130 16.79 27.57 24.96
N LYS A 131 16.71 26.79 23.87
CA LYS A 131 15.59 26.80 22.90
C LYS A 131 14.62 25.61 23.03
N GLN A 132 14.61 24.93 24.19
CA GLN A 132 13.78 23.74 24.43
C GLN A 132 12.29 24.01 24.21
N ASP A 133 11.76 25.12 24.75
CA ASP A 133 10.34 25.45 24.65
C ASP A 133 9.90 25.68 23.21
N SER A 134 10.74 26.33 22.40
CA SER A 134 10.47 26.57 20.98
C SER A 134 10.39 25.25 20.20
N PHE A 135 11.31 24.32 20.46
CA PHE A 135 11.29 22.99 19.83
C PHE A 135 10.12 22.14 20.32
N CYS A 136 9.73 22.27 21.60
CA CYS A 136 8.56 21.59 22.15
C CYS A 136 7.27 22.08 21.48
N GLN A 137 7.10 23.39 21.36
CA GLN A 137 5.92 23.98 20.71
C GLN A 137 5.84 23.59 19.22
N GLU A 138 6.97 23.60 18.52
CA GLU A 138 7.02 23.15 17.11
C GLU A 138 6.64 21.67 16.98
N ASN A 139 7.11 20.81 17.88
CA ASN A 139 6.70 19.41 17.92
C ASN A 139 5.19 19.25 18.16
N VAL A 140 4.62 20.00 19.10
CA VAL A 140 3.17 20.01 19.36
C VAL A 140 2.40 20.46 18.12
N ASN A 141 2.86 21.50 17.42
CA ASN A 141 2.22 21.99 16.19
C ASN A 141 2.21 20.91 15.09
N ARG A 142 3.32 20.19 14.91
CA ARG A 142 3.44 19.11 13.91
C ARG A 142 2.58 17.90 14.26
N VAL A 143 2.56 17.50 15.53
CA VAL A 143 1.67 16.43 16.01
C VAL A 143 0.21 16.81 15.82
N ASN A 144 -0.17 18.05 16.16
CA ASN A 144 -1.53 18.53 15.96
C ASN A 144 -1.94 18.54 14.48
N ALA A 145 -1.02 18.91 13.57
CA ALA A 145 -1.28 18.85 12.13
C ALA A 145 -1.53 17.41 11.64
N ASN A 146 -0.78 16.42 12.16
CA ASN A 146 -1.01 15.01 11.84
C ASN A 146 -2.34 14.50 12.44
N LEU A 147 -2.62 14.81 13.71
CA LEU A 147 -3.89 14.43 14.37
C LEU A 147 -5.13 14.99 13.68
N ARG A 148 -5.04 16.21 13.11
CA ARG A 148 -6.13 16.77 12.31
C ARG A 148 -6.42 15.93 11.06
N MET A 149 -5.40 15.45 10.35
CA MET A 149 -5.63 14.57 9.20
C MET A 149 -6.15 13.20 9.63
N ASP A 150 -5.65 12.65 10.73
CA ASP A 150 -6.15 11.39 11.27
C ASP A 150 -7.63 11.49 11.66
N PHE A 151 -8.04 12.60 12.29
CA PHE A 151 -9.43 12.89 12.59
C PHE A 151 -10.30 12.96 11.33
N HIS A 152 -9.85 13.66 10.28
CA HIS A 152 -10.59 13.71 9.01
C HIS A 152 -10.68 12.34 8.32
N ASN A 153 -9.65 11.51 8.45
CA ASN A 153 -9.64 10.15 7.92
C ASN A 153 -10.66 9.27 8.67
N ASN A 154 -10.65 9.33 9.99
CA ASN A 154 -11.64 8.62 10.81
C ASN A 154 -13.07 9.10 10.53
N GLY A 155 -13.28 10.42 10.48
CA GLY A 155 -14.59 10.99 10.15
C GLY A 155 -15.10 10.59 8.76
N SER A 156 -14.21 10.44 7.78
CA SER A 156 -14.58 9.95 6.44
C SER A 156 -15.01 8.49 6.46
N ASN A 157 -14.35 7.64 7.26
CA ASN A 157 -14.74 6.23 7.45
C ASN A 157 -16.14 6.12 8.08
N GLU A 158 -16.38 6.88 9.15
CA GLU A 158 -17.69 6.93 9.83
C GLU A 158 -18.79 7.46 8.92
N TRP A 159 -18.51 8.48 8.11
CA TRP A 159 -19.45 9.00 7.13
C TRP A 159 -19.90 7.94 6.12
N LEU A 160 -18.97 7.12 5.61
CA LEU A 160 -19.32 6.01 4.73
C LEU A 160 -20.19 4.99 5.46
N GLY A 161 -19.80 4.58 6.67
CA GLY A 161 -20.54 3.61 7.47
C GLY A 161 -21.97 4.04 7.69
N LEU A 162 -22.17 5.27 8.18
CA LEU A 162 -23.49 5.85 8.40
C LEU A 162 -24.33 5.85 7.11
N ARG A 163 -23.76 6.24 5.96
CA ARG A 163 -24.49 6.28 4.68
C ARG A 163 -24.91 4.90 4.21
N LEU A 164 -24.01 3.92 4.27
CA LEU A 164 -24.29 2.55 3.84
C LEU A 164 -25.34 1.89 4.74
N GLU A 165 -25.23 2.04 6.06
CA GLU A 165 -26.20 1.49 7.02
C GLU A 165 -27.56 2.17 6.91
N MET A 166 -27.62 3.48 6.69
CA MET A 166 -28.87 4.20 6.50
C MET A 166 -29.62 3.72 5.24
N ILE A 167 -28.91 3.59 4.10
CA ILE A 167 -29.51 3.08 2.85
C ILE A 167 -29.95 1.63 3.03
N GLY A 168 -29.12 0.80 3.66
CA GLY A 168 -29.42 -0.60 3.96
C GLY A 168 -30.66 -0.74 4.84
N SER A 169 -30.79 0.10 5.87
CA SER A 169 -31.94 0.07 6.80
C SER A 169 -33.23 0.54 6.13
N LEU A 170 -33.16 1.56 5.27
CA LEU A 170 -34.32 2.02 4.48
C LEU A 170 -34.81 0.93 3.52
N ILE A 171 -33.88 0.24 2.84
CA ILE A 171 -34.23 -0.84 1.91
C ILE A 171 -34.75 -2.06 2.67
N LEU A 172 -34.20 -2.38 3.84
CA LEU A 172 -34.74 -3.43 4.71
C LEU A 172 -36.18 -3.12 5.14
N CYS A 173 -36.46 -1.88 5.58
CA CYS A 173 -37.81 -1.45 5.95
C CYS A 173 -38.79 -1.55 4.76
N ALA A 174 -38.37 -1.09 3.58
CA ALA A 174 -39.16 -1.23 2.36
C ALA A 174 -39.41 -2.70 1.99
N SER A 175 -38.40 -3.57 2.14
CA SER A 175 -38.53 -5.01 1.89
C SER A 175 -39.48 -5.69 2.86
N ALA A 176 -39.44 -5.31 4.15
CA ALA A 176 -40.34 -5.83 5.17
C ALA A 176 -41.80 -5.43 4.90
N MET A 177 -42.03 -4.15 4.59
CA MET A 177 -43.35 -3.64 4.18
C MET A 177 -43.88 -4.37 2.94
N PHE A 178 -43.03 -4.53 1.92
CA PHE A 178 -43.41 -5.23 0.69
C PHE A 178 -43.77 -6.70 0.95
N LEU A 179 -43.01 -7.39 1.80
CA LEU A 179 -43.26 -8.78 2.18
C LEU A 179 -44.56 -8.99 2.95
N ILE A 180 -44.95 -8.02 3.79
CA ILE A 180 -46.20 -8.08 4.56
C ILE A 180 -47.42 -7.81 3.66
N LEU A 181 -47.28 -6.96 2.64
CA LEU A 181 -48.36 -6.63 1.70
C LEU A 181 -48.65 -7.73 0.68
N LEU A 182 -47.69 -8.63 0.43
CA LEU A 182 -47.84 -9.74 -0.51
C LEU A 182 -48.76 -10.82 0.07
N PRO A 183 -49.70 -11.37 -0.72
CA PRO A 183 -50.55 -12.47 -0.27
C PRO A 183 -49.71 -13.71 0.05
N SER A 184 -50.16 -14.47 1.05
CA SER A 184 -49.51 -15.70 1.55
C SER A 184 -49.37 -16.81 0.50
N SER A 185 -50.00 -16.66 -0.67
CA SER A 185 -49.85 -17.54 -1.83
C SER A 185 -48.50 -17.38 -2.55
N ILE A 186 -47.85 -16.22 -2.43
CA ILE A 186 -46.57 -15.92 -3.12
C ILE A 186 -45.38 -16.11 -2.18
N VAL A 187 -45.52 -15.71 -0.91
CA VAL A 187 -44.46 -15.83 0.10
C VAL A 187 -45.01 -16.49 1.36
N ARG A 188 -44.40 -17.61 1.76
CA ARG A 188 -44.77 -18.30 3.00
C ARG A 188 -44.30 -17.47 4.20
N PRO A 189 -45.08 -17.39 5.30
CA PRO A 189 -44.71 -16.60 6.49
C PRO A 189 -43.34 -16.97 7.07
N GLU A 190 -42.97 -18.25 6.99
CA GLU A 190 -41.65 -18.77 7.39
C GLU A 190 -40.48 -18.12 6.61
N ASN A 191 -40.68 -17.81 5.32
CA ASN A 191 -39.66 -17.19 4.47
C ASN A 191 -39.50 -15.70 4.75
N VAL A 192 -40.55 -15.02 5.23
CA VAL A 192 -40.50 -13.60 5.59
C VAL A 192 -39.54 -13.38 6.76
N GLY A 193 -39.62 -14.24 7.78
CA GLY A 193 -38.69 -14.22 8.92
C GLY A 193 -37.24 -14.46 8.48
N LEU A 194 -37.02 -15.47 7.64
CA LEU A 194 -35.70 -15.75 7.06
C LEU A 194 -35.16 -14.53 6.28
N SER A 195 -35.98 -13.93 5.41
CA SER A 195 -35.58 -12.78 4.60
C SER A 195 -35.21 -11.57 5.46
N LEU A 196 -35.93 -11.28 6.55
CA LEU A 196 -35.58 -10.19 7.45
C LEU A 196 -34.26 -10.46 8.19
N SER A 197 -34.06 -11.67 8.73
CA SER A 197 -32.82 -12.02 9.44
C SER A 197 -31.60 -11.94 8.54
N TYR A 198 -31.70 -12.45 7.31
CA TYR A 198 -30.63 -12.37 6.32
C TYR A 198 -30.45 -10.96 5.76
N GLY A 199 -31.52 -10.19 5.59
CA GLY A 199 -31.46 -8.78 5.19
C GLY A 199 -30.76 -7.89 6.22
N LEU A 200 -30.99 -8.12 7.51
CA LEU A 200 -30.29 -7.39 8.58
C LEU A 200 -28.79 -7.69 8.55
N SER A 201 -28.45 -8.97 8.39
CA SER A 201 -27.06 -9.43 8.28
C SER A 201 -26.38 -8.90 7.01
N LEU A 202 -27.12 -8.74 5.90
CA LEU A 202 -26.61 -8.20 4.65
C LEU A 202 -26.01 -6.81 4.82
N ASN A 203 -26.65 -5.93 5.60
CA ASN A 203 -26.17 -4.56 5.82
C ASN A 203 -24.78 -4.55 6.49
N SER A 204 -24.61 -5.31 7.57
CA SER A 204 -23.33 -5.40 8.27
C SER A 204 -22.25 -6.03 7.37
N VAL A 205 -22.57 -7.12 6.66
CA VAL A 205 -21.60 -7.81 5.79
C VAL A 205 -21.22 -6.92 4.59
N LEU A 206 -22.14 -6.15 4.02
CA LEU A 206 -21.87 -5.19 2.94
C LEU A 206 -20.92 -4.08 3.39
N PHE A 207 -21.16 -3.50 4.57
CA PHE A 207 -20.26 -2.49 5.14
C PHE A 207 -18.84 -3.04 5.29
N TRP A 208 -18.68 -4.17 5.98
CA TRP A 208 -17.37 -4.79 6.18
C TRP A 208 -16.71 -5.21 4.87
N SER A 209 -17.47 -5.70 3.89
CA SER A 209 -16.96 -6.04 2.55
C SER A 209 -16.36 -4.82 1.85
N ILE A 210 -17.08 -3.69 1.82
CA ILE A 210 -16.60 -2.46 1.19
C ILE A 210 -15.38 -1.91 1.95
N TYR A 211 -15.43 -1.92 3.28
CA TYR A 211 -14.35 -1.46 4.14
C TYR A 211 -13.05 -2.25 3.89
N PHE A 212 -13.10 -3.58 3.99
CA PHE A 212 -11.92 -4.42 3.78
C PHE A 212 -11.43 -4.37 2.33
N SER A 213 -12.33 -4.26 1.36
CA SER A 213 -11.97 -4.08 -0.05
C SER A 213 -11.15 -2.80 -0.27
N CYS A 214 -11.60 -1.67 0.29
CA CYS A 214 -10.85 -0.41 0.25
C CYS A 214 -9.50 -0.53 0.96
N PHE A 215 -9.45 -1.22 2.10
CA PHE A 215 -8.21 -1.41 2.85
C PHE A 215 -7.19 -2.26 2.07
N VAL A 216 -7.62 -3.33 1.41
CA VAL A 216 -6.77 -4.15 0.53
C VAL A 216 -6.23 -3.31 -0.62
N GLU A 217 -7.07 -2.49 -1.25
CA GLU A 217 -6.67 -1.62 -2.36
C GLU A 217 -5.63 -0.57 -1.93
N ASN A 218 -5.84 0.07 -0.78
CA ASN A 218 -4.87 1.00 -0.19
C ASN A 218 -3.53 0.31 0.13
N ARG A 219 -3.55 -0.94 0.62
CA ARG A 219 -2.33 -1.71 0.92
C ARG A 219 -1.63 -2.25 -0.35
N MET A 220 -2.34 -2.38 -1.46
CA MET A 220 -1.75 -2.80 -2.74
C MET A 220 -0.71 -1.79 -3.26
N VAL A 221 -0.78 -0.51 -2.84
CA VAL A 221 0.25 0.50 -3.14
C VAL A 221 1.63 0.10 -2.58
N SER A 222 1.72 -0.63 -1.46
CA SER A 222 2.99 -1.20 -0.99
C SER A 222 3.55 -2.25 -1.95
N VAL A 223 2.68 -3.08 -2.54
CA VAL A 223 3.07 -4.08 -3.56
C VAL A 223 3.61 -3.38 -4.82
N GLU A 224 2.93 -2.34 -5.28
CA GLU A 224 3.38 -1.55 -6.44
C GLU A 224 4.78 -0.96 -6.21
N ARG A 225 4.99 -0.35 -5.04
CA ARG A 225 6.29 0.24 -4.66
C ARG A 225 7.39 -0.80 -4.55
N ILE A 226 7.08 -2.00 -4.06
CA ILE A 226 8.02 -3.13 -4.01
C ILE A 226 8.38 -3.60 -5.44
N LYS A 227 7.38 -3.70 -6.32
CA LYS A 227 7.58 -4.09 -7.72
C LYS A 227 8.46 -3.10 -8.50
N GLN A 228 8.37 -1.80 -8.21
CA GLN A 228 9.28 -0.79 -8.76
C GLN A 228 10.74 -1.08 -8.38
N PHE A 229 10.99 -1.61 -7.18
CA PHE A 229 12.34 -1.97 -6.73
C PHE A 229 12.82 -3.32 -7.28
N THR A 230 11.92 -4.20 -7.70
CA THR A 230 12.29 -5.45 -8.41
C THR A 230 12.70 -5.21 -9.86
N SER A 231 12.40 -4.03 -10.42
CA SER A 231 12.62 -3.69 -11.84
C SER A 231 13.70 -2.62 -12.04
N ILE A 232 14.61 -2.47 -11.07
CA ILE A 232 15.74 -1.53 -11.18
C ILE A 232 16.69 -2.02 -12.29
N SER A 233 17.30 -1.07 -13.01
CA SER A 233 18.34 -1.38 -14.00
C SER A 233 19.52 -2.08 -13.34
N SER A 234 19.81 -3.30 -13.79
CA SER A 234 20.96 -4.08 -13.32
C SER A 234 22.27 -3.56 -13.91
N GLU A 235 23.34 -3.65 -13.14
CA GLU A 235 24.73 -3.63 -13.62
C GLU A 235 24.98 -4.79 -14.58
N ALA A 236 26.13 -4.72 -15.27
CA ALA A 236 26.60 -5.78 -16.13
C ALA A 236 26.71 -7.11 -15.35
N ALA A 237 26.44 -8.22 -16.05
CA ALA A 237 26.48 -9.54 -15.44
C ALA A 237 27.87 -9.83 -14.83
N TRP A 238 27.87 -10.33 -13.59
CA TRP A 238 29.11 -10.64 -12.86
C TRP A 238 29.99 -11.68 -13.57
N LYS A 239 29.37 -12.59 -14.34
CA LYS A 239 30.07 -13.60 -15.13
C LYS A 239 29.56 -13.59 -16.56
N ILE A 240 30.46 -13.30 -17.50
CA ILE A 240 30.20 -13.37 -18.93
C ILE A 240 30.66 -14.77 -19.38
N LYS A 241 29.71 -15.65 -19.75
CA LYS A 241 30.00 -17.05 -20.11
C LYS A 241 31.03 -17.19 -21.23
N ASP A 242 31.07 -16.21 -22.13
CA ASP A 242 31.94 -16.25 -23.32
C ASP A 242 33.31 -15.59 -23.10
N ARG A 243 33.60 -15.05 -21.90
CA ARG A 243 34.87 -14.39 -21.56
C ARG A 243 35.37 -14.82 -20.18
N VAL A 244 35.80 -16.08 -20.08
CA VAL A 244 36.42 -16.60 -18.87
C VAL A 244 37.90 -16.23 -18.87
N LEU A 245 38.30 -15.45 -17.87
CA LEU A 245 39.72 -15.12 -17.65
C LEU A 245 40.47 -16.35 -17.13
N PRO A 246 41.75 -16.52 -17.50
CA PRO A 246 42.54 -17.64 -17.01
C PRO A 246 42.78 -17.54 -15.50
N PRO A 247 43.00 -18.66 -14.78
CA PRO A 247 43.09 -18.67 -13.31
C PRO A 247 44.26 -17.86 -12.75
N ASN A 248 45.30 -17.66 -13.55
CA ASN A 248 46.49 -16.88 -13.20
C ASN A 248 46.33 -15.38 -13.49
N TRP A 249 45.12 -14.91 -13.82
CA TRP A 249 44.85 -13.49 -14.05
C TRP A 249 44.68 -12.72 -12.73
N PRO A 250 45.29 -11.52 -12.57
CA PRO A 250 46.25 -10.87 -13.47
C PRO A 250 47.70 -11.33 -13.23
N ALA A 251 48.37 -11.87 -14.26
CA ALA A 251 49.72 -12.47 -14.11
C ALA A 251 50.85 -11.43 -13.94
N ASN A 252 50.81 -10.34 -14.71
CA ASN A 252 51.87 -9.33 -14.74
C ASN A 252 51.49 -8.03 -14.01
N GLY A 253 50.21 -7.85 -13.63
CA GLY A 253 49.74 -6.64 -12.93
C GLY A 253 49.85 -5.32 -13.72
N ASN A 254 50.22 -5.34 -15.00
CA ASN A 254 50.32 -4.12 -15.82
C ASN A 254 48.93 -3.52 -16.08
N VAL A 255 48.76 -2.22 -15.86
CA VAL A 255 47.52 -1.48 -16.12
C VAL A 255 47.76 -0.43 -17.19
N ASP A 256 47.17 -0.64 -18.36
CA ASP A 256 47.19 0.32 -19.48
C ASP A 256 45.82 0.98 -19.64
N LEU A 257 45.75 2.27 -19.33
CA LEU A 257 44.62 3.14 -19.61
C LEU A 257 44.84 3.80 -20.97
N LYS A 258 43.88 3.68 -21.89
CA LYS A 258 43.91 4.28 -23.23
C LYS A 258 42.66 5.13 -23.44
N ASP A 259 42.84 6.42 -23.66
CA ASP A 259 41.75 7.39 -23.88
C ASP A 259 40.57 7.23 -22.89
N LEU A 260 40.88 7.10 -21.59
CA LEU A 260 39.86 6.88 -20.58
C LEU A 260 38.99 8.14 -20.43
N GLN A 261 37.68 7.97 -20.63
CA GLN A 261 36.67 9.02 -20.50
C GLN A 261 35.60 8.57 -19.50
N VAL A 262 35.36 9.38 -18.47
CA VAL A 262 34.43 9.04 -17.37
C VAL A 262 33.44 10.16 -17.14
N ARG A 263 32.16 9.78 -16.94
CA ARG A 263 31.06 10.65 -16.51
C ARG A 263 30.20 9.93 -15.47
N TYR A 264 29.66 10.68 -14.52
CA TYR A 264 28.75 10.12 -13.50
C TYR A 264 27.31 9.96 -14.01
N ARG A 265 26.83 10.87 -14.86
CA ARG A 265 25.50 10.81 -15.48
C ARG A 265 25.60 11.01 -16.99
N PRO A 266 24.69 10.44 -17.79
CA PRO A 266 24.69 10.62 -19.24
C PRO A 266 24.66 12.10 -19.67
N ASN A 267 23.91 12.91 -18.90
CA ASN A 267 23.64 14.32 -19.18
C ASN A 267 24.64 15.29 -18.53
N THR A 268 25.68 14.80 -17.85
CA THR A 268 26.71 15.66 -17.22
C THR A 268 27.98 15.69 -18.08
N PRO A 269 28.77 16.78 -18.01
CA PRO A 269 30.04 16.84 -18.71
C PRO A 269 31.01 15.74 -18.24
N LEU A 270 31.95 15.37 -19.11
CA LEU A 270 33.02 14.44 -18.79
C LEU A 270 33.90 15.00 -17.67
N VAL A 271 34.15 14.17 -16.66
CA VAL A 271 35.05 14.50 -15.54
C VAL A 271 36.49 14.17 -15.91
N LEU A 272 36.73 12.95 -16.43
CA LEU A 272 38.01 12.57 -17.02
C LEU A 272 37.90 12.68 -18.55
N LYS A 273 38.86 13.38 -19.16
CA LYS A 273 38.85 13.76 -20.58
C LYS A 273 40.06 13.15 -21.30
N GLY A 274 40.00 11.87 -21.59
CA GLY A 274 40.96 11.17 -22.46
C GLY A 274 42.32 10.90 -21.83
N ILE A 275 42.32 10.29 -20.64
CA ILE A 275 43.58 9.95 -19.94
C ILE A 275 44.19 8.70 -20.55
N THR A 276 45.46 8.80 -20.94
CA THR A 276 46.28 7.67 -21.40
C THR A 276 47.48 7.52 -20.46
N LEU A 277 47.61 6.35 -19.82
CA LEU A 277 48.63 6.07 -18.81
C LEU A 277 48.97 4.58 -18.81
N SER A 278 50.24 4.23 -18.65
CA SER A 278 50.70 2.84 -18.49
C SER A 278 51.40 2.70 -17.15
N ILE A 279 50.94 1.77 -16.31
CA ILE A 279 51.49 1.46 -15.00
C ILE A 279 52.06 0.03 -15.05
N PRO A 280 53.40 -0.14 -14.96
CA PRO A 280 54.02 -1.46 -14.95
C PRO A 280 53.82 -2.14 -13.58
N GLY A 281 53.64 -3.47 -13.58
CA GLY A 281 53.49 -4.24 -12.36
C GLY A 281 54.75 -4.27 -11.49
N GLY A 282 54.56 -4.28 -10.17
CA GLY A 282 55.66 -4.37 -9.19
C GLY A 282 56.34 -3.04 -8.83
N ARG A 283 55.73 -1.89 -9.16
CA ARG A 283 56.17 -0.54 -8.77
C ARG A 283 55.14 0.19 -7.94
#